data_AF-A0A504YG36-F1
#
_entry.id   AF-A0A504YG36-F1
#
_cell.length_a   1.000
_cell.length_b   1.000
_cell.length_c   1.000
_cell.angle_alpha   90.00
_cell.angle_beta   90.00
_cell.angle_gamma   90.00
#
_symmetry.space_group_name_H-M   'P 1'
#
loop_
_entity.id
_entity.type
_entity.pdbx_description
1 polymer ?
#
loop_
_entity_poly.entity_id
_entity_poly.type
_entity_poly.pdbx_seq_one_letter_code
_entity_poly.pdbx_strand_id
1 'polypeptide(L)'
;MQDESLKPISVDKMELIGLLATELESLQVKKSELLQLTEADSALLSGLQRRKDILIDRILVDQINALRISKLKCEIEVLDNLGAKTLFDYLKRKLDAFNFEPEQPANICE
;
A
#
# COMPACT_ATOMS: atom_id res chain seq x y z
N MET A 1 -14.60 8.38 -6.64
CA MET A 1 -14.77 8.74 -8.05
C MET A 1 -15.97 7.97 -8.58
N GLN A 2 -16.96 8.68 -9.12
CA GLN A 2 -18.17 8.10 -9.69
C GLN A 2 -18.17 8.41 -11.18
N ASP A 3 -18.64 7.48 -12.00
CA ASP A 3 -18.92 7.78 -13.40
C ASP A 3 -20.22 8.61 -13.52
N GLU A 4 -20.58 9.00 -14.73
CA GLU A 4 -21.81 9.76 -15.00
C GLU A 4 -23.09 8.96 -14.62
N SER A 5 -22.96 7.65 -14.36
CA SER A 5 -24.05 6.77 -13.91
C SER A 5 -24.08 6.56 -12.39
N LEU A 6 -23.31 7.35 -11.63
CA LEU A 6 -23.15 7.27 -10.16
C LEU A 6 -22.58 5.92 -9.68
N LYS A 7 -22.02 5.11 -10.59
CA LYS A 7 -21.38 3.85 -10.22
C LYS A 7 -19.94 4.11 -9.78
N PRO A 8 -19.41 3.30 -8.85
CA PRO A 8 -17.99 3.33 -8.53
C PRO A 8 -17.18 3.05 -9.80
N ILE A 9 -16.24 3.93 -10.11
CA ILE A 9 -15.25 3.67 -11.17
C ILE A 9 -14.36 2.54 -10.67
N SER A 10 -14.41 1.39 -11.35
CA SER A 10 -13.48 0.28 -11.16
C SER A 10 -12.26 0.52 -12.05
N VAL A 11 -11.08 0.35 -11.48
CA VAL A 11 -9.83 0.25 -12.25
C VAL A 11 -9.36 -1.19 -12.11
N ASP A 12 -9.47 -1.96 -13.19
CA ASP A 12 -9.30 -3.41 -13.15
C ASP A 12 -7.87 -3.87 -12.80
N LYS A 13 -6.88 -2.97 -12.87
CA LYS A 13 -5.47 -3.25 -12.56
C LYS A 13 -4.88 -2.17 -11.66
N MET A 14 -5.44 -2.01 -10.47
CA MET A 14 -4.90 -1.10 -9.46
C MET A 14 -4.16 -1.89 -8.38
N GLU A 15 -2.90 -1.52 -8.15
CA GLU A 15 -2.03 -2.18 -7.17
C GLU A 15 -1.72 -1.26 -6.00
N LEU A 16 -1.63 -1.82 -4.79
CA LEU A 16 -1.25 -1.10 -3.60
C LEU A 16 0.29 -1.00 -3.51
N ILE A 17 0.84 0.12 -4.00
CA ILE A 17 2.30 0.35 -4.05
C ILE A 17 2.86 1.16 -2.86
N GLY A 18 2.01 1.52 -1.90
CA GLY A 18 2.43 2.31 -0.73
C GLY A 18 3.33 1.54 0.26
N LEU A 19 3.66 2.19 1.37
CA LEU A 19 4.33 1.55 2.51
C LEU A 19 3.41 0.49 3.13
N LEU A 20 3.76 -0.78 2.99
CA LEU A 20 2.94 -1.89 3.45
C LEU A 20 3.25 -2.21 4.91
N ALA A 21 2.22 -2.63 5.66
CA ALA A 21 2.37 -2.99 7.06
C ALA A 21 3.35 -4.15 7.28
N THR A 22 3.38 -5.11 6.36
CA THR A 22 4.34 -6.23 6.38
C THR A 22 5.79 -5.81 6.13
N GLU A 23 6.03 -4.59 5.64
CA GLU A 23 7.37 -4.09 5.32
C GLU A 23 8.01 -3.30 6.48
N LEU A 24 7.20 -2.85 7.45
CA LEU A 24 7.66 -1.94 8.52
C LEU A 24 8.86 -2.49 9.30
N GLU A 25 8.85 -3.78 9.62
CA GLU A 25 9.96 -4.42 10.34
C GLU A 25 11.23 -4.47 9.47
N SER A 26 11.09 -4.72 8.17
CA SER A 26 12.22 -4.85 7.24
C SER A 26 12.87 -3.51 6.88
N LEU A 27 12.09 -2.42 6.90
CA LEU A 27 12.55 -1.08 6.55
C LEU A 27 13.28 -0.37 7.70
N GLN A 28 13.38 -1.01 8.88
CA GLN A 28 14.04 -0.45 10.06
C GLN A 28 13.55 0.96 10.43
N VAL A 29 12.25 1.22 10.21
CA VAL A 29 11.61 2.48 10.59
C VAL A 29 11.82 2.71 12.09
N LYS A 30 12.20 3.94 12.46
CA LYS A 30 12.47 4.26 13.87
C LYS A 30 11.20 4.08 14.68
N LYS A 31 11.30 3.40 15.83
CA LYS A 31 10.16 3.19 16.73
C LYS A 31 9.45 4.48 17.15
N SER A 32 10.15 5.62 17.19
CA SER A 32 9.59 6.93 17.50
C SER A 32 8.61 7.45 16.43
N GLU A 33 8.65 6.90 15.22
CA GLU A 33 7.78 7.27 14.10
C GLU A 33 6.59 6.31 13.94
N LEU A 34 6.55 5.25 14.76
CA LEU A 34 5.44 4.31 14.78
C LEU A 34 4.40 4.78 15.80
N LEU A 35 3.17 4.91 15.33
CA LEU A 35 2.01 5.29 16.11
C LEU A 35 1.22 4.03 16.49
N GLN A 36 0.68 4.00 17.71
CA GLN A 36 -0.26 2.95 18.09
C GLN A 36 -1.58 3.12 17.34
N LEU A 37 -2.19 2.00 16.95
CA LEU A 37 -3.55 2.00 16.45
C LEU A 37 -4.52 2.46 17.55
N THR A 38 -5.43 3.33 17.18
CA THR A 38 -6.54 3.77 18.03
C THR A 38 -7.66 2.73 18.03
N GLU A 39 -8.64 2.91 18.92
CA GLU A 39 -9.87 2.11 18.90
C GLU A 39 -10.64 2.30 17.57
N ALA A 40 -10.63 3.52 17.03
CA ALA A 40 -11.25 3.83 15.74
C ALA A 40 -10.57 3.07 14.59
N ASP A 41 -9.24 3.01 14.57
CA ASP A 41 -8.49 2.23 13.59
C ASP A 41 -8.85 0.73 13.70
N SER A 42 -8.91 0.21 14.93
CA SER A 42 -9.24 -1.20 15.20
C SER A 42 -10.67 -1.56 14.74
N ALA A 43 -11.63 -0.66 14.94
CA ALA A 43 -13.00 -0.82 14.48
C ALA A 43 -13.07 -0.78 12.93
N LEU A 44 -12.30 0.11 12.30
CA LEU A 44 -12.21 0.19 10.84
C LEU A 44 -11.62 -1.08 10.23
N LEU A 45 -10.50 -1.59 10.77
CA LEU A 45 -9.87 -2.83 10.31
C LEU A 45 -10.83 -4.02 10.44
N SER A 46 -11.57 -4.10 11.54
CA SER A 46 -12.59 -5.14 11.75
C SER A 46 -13.75 -5.01 10.75
N GLY A 47 -14.10 -3.79 10.37
CA GLY A 47 -15.07 -3.51 9.30
C GLY A 47 -14.59 -3.97 7.93
N LEU A 48 -13.33 -3.68 7.58
CA LEU A 48 -12.73 -4.06 6.30
C LEU A 48 -12.69 -5.56 6.09
N GLN A 49 -12.36 -6.35 7.12
CA GLN A 49 -12.33 -7.82 7.03
C GLN A 49 -13.68 -8.47 6.74
N ARG A 50 -14.79 -7.75 6.92
CA ARG A 50 -16.13 -8.27 6.61
C ARG A 50 -16.56 -7.98 5.16
N ARG A 51 -15.78 -7.19 4.42
CA ARG A 51 -16.11 -6.82 3.04
C ARG A 51 -15.66 -7.91 2.07
N LYS A 52 -16.55 -8.32 1.15
CA LYS A 52 -16.33 -9.47 0.27
C LYS A 52 -15.19 -9.26 -0.72
N ASP A 53 -15.09 -8.06 -1.26
CA ASP A 53 -14.02 -7.58 -2.14
C ASP A 53 -12.64 -7.60 -1.47
N ILE A 54 -12.57 -7.29 -0.17
CA ILE A 54 -11.33 -7.40 0.59
C ILE A 54 -10.97 -8.86 0.87
N LEU A 55 -11.95 -9.71 1.21
CA LEU A 55 -11.69 -11.11 1.58
C LEU A 55 -11.10 -11.96 0.45
N ILE A 56 -11.38 -11.60 -0.81
CA ILE A 56 -10.82 -12.30 -1.97
C ILE A 56 -9.40 -11.83 -2.31
N ASP A 57 -9.01 -10.63 -1.86
CA ASP A 57 -7.68 -10.08 -2.06
C ASP A 57 -6.75 -10.49 -0.90
N ARG A 58 -5.93 -11.50 -1.16
CA ARG A 58 -4.98 -12.03 -0.16
C ARG A 58 -3.98 -10.98 0.31
N ILE A 59 -3.53 -10.10 -0.58
CA ILE A 59 -2.53 -9.08 -0.25
C ILE A 59 -3.15 -8.13 0.77
N LEU A 60 -4.36 -7.63 0.51
CA LEU A 60 -5.06 -6.74 1.45
C LEU A 60 -5.36 -7.42 2.79
N VAL A 61 -5.77 -8.70 2.76
CA VAL A 61 -5.99 -9.48 4.00
C VAL A 61 -4.72 -9.58 4.83
N ASP A 62 -3.58 -9.87 4.20
CA ASP A 62 -2.29 -9.98 4.88
C ASP A 62 -1.87 -8.64 5.50
N GLN A 63 -2.05 -7.53 4.78
CA GLN A 63 -1.75 -6.20 5.31
C GLN A 63 -2.63 -5.82 6.49
N ILE A 64 -3.94 -6.12 6.43
CA ILE A 64 -4.86 -5.87 7.55
C ILE A 64 -4.45 -6.71 8.76
N ASN A 65 -4.09 -7.97 8.56
CA ASN A 65 -3.63 -8.84 9.65
C ASN A 65 -2.33 -8.33 10.27
N ALA A 66 -1.37 -7.89 9.46
CA ALA A 66 -0.12 -7.30 9.92
C ALA A 66 -0.34 -6.05 10.79
N LEU A 67 -1.25 -5.15 10.38
CA LEU A 67 -1.65 -3.98 11.20
C LEU A 67 -2.29 -4.40 12.52
N ARG A 68 -3.19 -5.39 12.51
CA ARG A 68 -3.87 -5.87 13.73
C ARG A 68 -2.92 -6.53 14.72
N ILE A 69 -1.94 -7.30 14.23
CA ILE A 69 -0.95 -8.01 15.05
C ILE A 69 0.05 -7.02 15.64
N SER A 70 0.64 -6.17 14.79
CA SER A 70 1.65 -5.19 15.23
C SER A 70 1.04 -4.09 16.11
N LYS A 71 -0.22 -3.73 15.87
CA LYS A 71 -0.91 -2.57 16.46
C LYS A 71 -0.20 -1.25 16.18
N LEU A 72 0.63 -1.21 15.13
CA LEU A 72 1.40 -0.04 14.76
C LEU A 72 1.00 0.44 13.37
N LYS A 73 0.99 1.76 13.19
CA LYS A 73 0.90 2.45 11.90
C LYS A 73 1.96 3.53 11.83
N CYS A 74 2.21 4.04 10.65
CA CYS A 74 3.04 5.23 10.45
C CYS A 74 2.52 6.02 9.27
N GLU A 75 2.92 7.28 9.20
CA GLU A 75 2.70 8.11 8.02
C GLU A 75 3.75 7.79 6.95
N ILE A 76 3.54 8.25 5.71
CA ILE A 76 4.43 7.91 4.59
C ILE A 76 5.78 8.62 4.68
N GLU A 77 5.83 9.76 5.38
CA GLU A 77 6.99 10.63 5.58
C GLU A 77 8.14 9.93 6.32
N VAL A 78 7.87 8.81 6.99
CA VAL A 78 8.95 7.99 7.60
C VAL A 78 9.96 7.49 6.57
N LEU A 79 9.56 7.41 5.30
CA LEU A 79 10.43 7.03 4.20
C LEU A 79 11.53 8.05 3.93
N ASP A 80 11.33 9.33 4.27
CA ASP A 80 12.35 10.39 4.11
C ASP A 80 13.58 10.12 4.98
N ASN A 81 13.39 9.39 6.08
CA ASN A 81 14.46 9.04 7.02
C ASN A 81 15.32 7.85 6.60
N LEU A 82 14.97 7.14 5.52
CA LEU A 82 15.74 6.00 5.01
C LEU A 82 17.02 6.42 4.26
N GLY A 83 17.10 7.70 3.88
CA GLY A 83 18.14 8.24 3.00
C GLY A 83 17.87 7.92 1.51
N ALA A 84 18.33 8.81 0.63
CA ALA A 84 17.97 8.80 -0.79
C ALA A 84 18.24 7.47 -1.51
N LYS A 85 19.38 6.82 -1.22
CA LYS A 85 19.75 5.54 -1.85
C LYS A 85 18.80 4.42 -1.43
N THR A 86 18.55 4.27 -0.14
CA THR A 86 17.65 3.22 0.39
C THR A 86 16.23 3.40 -0.11
N LEU A 87 15.73 4.65 -0.14
CA LEU A 87 14.42 4.98 -0.67
C LEU A 87 14.32 4.63 -2.16
N PHE A 88 15.34 4.98 -2.95
CA PHE A 88 15.40 4.63 -4.37
C PHE A 88 15.38 3.11 -4.59
N ASP A 89 16.23 2.36 -3.87
CA ASP A 89 16.29 0.90 -3.98
C ASP A 89 14.96 0.24 -3.57
N TYR A 90 14.32 0.76 -2.52
CA TYR A 90 12.99 0.32 -2.07
C TYR A 90 11.91 0.51 -3.13
N LEU A 91 11.80 1.73 -3.69
CA LEU A 91 10.81 2.06 -4.72
C LEU A 91 11.05 1.27 -6.00
N LYS A 92 12.31 1.14 -6.42
CA LYS A 92 12.68 0.35 -7.60
C LYS A 92 12.24 -1.10 -7.43
N ARG A 93 12.59 -1.74 -6.31
CA ARG A 93 12.18 -3.12 -6.02
C ARG A 93 10.66 -3.28 -6.00
N LYS A 94 9.92 -2.30 -5.48
CA LYS A 94 8.45 -2.32 -5.51
C LYS A 94 7.93 -2.30 -6.94
N LEU A 95 8.38 -1.37 -7.76
CA LEU A 95 7.93 -1.24 -9.15
C LEU A 95 8.28 -2.46 -9.99
N ASP A 96 9.50 -3.00 -9.82
CA ASP A 96 9.96 -4.22 -10.49
C ASP A 96 9.06 -5.42 -10.16
N ALA A 97 8.55 -5.52 -8.92
CA ALA A 97 7.67 -6.62 -8.49
C ALA A 97 6.31 -6.65 -9.21
N PHE A 98 5.86 -5.51 -9.75
CA PHE A 98 4.61 -5.43 -10.52
C PHE A 98 4.81 -5.61 -12.03
N ASN A 99 6.04 -5.90 -12.48
CA ASN A 99 6.40 -5.96 -13.90
C ASN A 99 5.91 -4.72 -14.68
N PHE A 100 6.06 -3.52 -14.10
CA PHE A 100 5.85 -2.29 -14.86
C PHE A 100 6.93 -2.20 -15.94
N GLU A 101 6.66 -2.75 -17.11
CA GLU A 101 7.37 -2.35 -18.30
C GLU A 101 6.89 -0.93 -18.66
N PRO A 102 7.78 0.07 -18.75
CA PRO A 102 7.36 1.35 -19.30
C PRO A 102 6.82 1.06 -20.69
N GLU A 103 5.56 1.40 -20.96
CA GLU A 103 5.03 1.37 -22.31
C GLU A 103 6.03 2.13 -23.19
N GLN A 104 6.67 1.42 -24.13
CA GLN A 104 7.50 2.09 -25.11
C GLN A 104 6.62 3.18 -25.74
N PRO A 105 7.10 4.43 -25.85
CA PRO A 105 6.31 5.47 -26.49
C PRO A 105 5.86 4.91 -27.83
N ALA A 106 4.54 4.85 -28.04
CA ALA A 106 3.97 4.36 -29.28
C ALA A 106 4.75 5.02 -30.42
N ASN A 107 5.38 4.22 -31.28
CA ASN A 107 6.02 4.73 -32.49
C ASN A 107 4.93 5.48 -33.25
N ILE A 108 4.91 6.79 -33.13
CA ILE A 108 4.11 7.66 -33.98
C ILE A 108 4.83 7.61 -35.31
N CYS A 109 4.45 6.65 -36.16
CA CYS A 109 4.88 6.62 -37.55
C CYS A 109 4.44 7.93 -38.20
N GLU A 110 5.39 8.67 -38.75
CA GLU A 110 5.18 9.82 -39.64
C GLU A 110 4.43 9.42 -40.92
#